data_AF-Q41164-F1
#
_entry.id   AF-Q41164-F1
#
_cell.length_a   1.000
_cell.length_b   1.000
_cell.length_c   1.000
_cell.angle_alpha   90.00
_cell.angle_beta   90.00
_cell.angle_gamma   90.00
#
_symmetry.space_group_name_H-M   'P 1'
#
loop_
_entity.id
_entity.type
_entity.pdbx_description
1 polymer ?
#
loop_
_entity_poly.entity_id
_entity_poly.type
_entity_poly.pdbx_seq_one_letter_code
_entity_poly.pdbx_strand_id
1 'polypeptide(L)'
;QDNRGNIVRVKGPFQVVRPPLRQQYESEQWRHPRGPPQSPQDNGLEETICSMRTHENIDDPARADVYKPNLGRVTSVNSYTLPILQYIRLSATRGILQGNAMALPKYNMNANEILYCTQGQARIQVVNDNGQNVLDQQVQKGQLVVIPQGFAYVVHSHGNNFEWISFKTNANAMVSTLAGRTSALRALPLEVITNAFQISLEEARRIKFNTPETTLTHARGGQPQLIEEIVEA
;
A
#
# COMPACT_ATOMS: atom_id res chain seq x y z
N GLN A 1 -15.14 -42.31 8.15
CA GLN A 1 -14.94 -40.85 8.18
C GLN A 1 -13.52 -40.57 8.62
N ASP A 2 -12.88 -39.58 8.03
CA ASP A 2 -11.50 -39.17 8.32
C ASP A 2 -11.52 -37.90 9.18
N ASN A 3 -10.90 -37.94 10.36
CA ASN A 3 -10.97 -36.89 11.38
C ASN A 3 -9.74 -35.96 11.39
N ARG A 4 -8.90 -35.99 10.35
CA ARG A 4 -7.62 -35.25 10.31
C ARG A 4 -7.75 -33.77 9.94
N GLY A 5 -8.91 -33.32 9.45
CA GLY A 5 -9.14 -31.95 8.99
C GLY A 5 -8.48 -31.63 7.63
N ASN A 6 -8.43 -30.34 7.28
CA ASN A 6 -7.99 -29.85 5.95
C ASN A 6 -6.46 -29.70 5.79
N ILE A 7 -5.71 -29.72 6.90
CA ILE A 7 -4.24 -29.63 6.89
C ILE A 7 -3.70 -30.90 7.52
N VAL A 8 -3.11 -31.78 6.70
CA VAL A 8 -2.63 -33.10 7.13
C VAL A 8 -1.12 -33.15 7.22
N ARG A 9 -0.61 -33.83 8.25
CA ARG A 9 0.83 -34.11 8.38
C ARG A 9 1.23 -35.27 7.48
N VAL A 10 2.17 -35.02 6.58
CA VAL A 10 2.81 -36.08 5.77
C VAL A 10 3.86 -36.78 6.63
N LYS A 11 3.80 -38.11 6.70
CA LYS A 11 4.86 -38.92 7.34
C LYS A 11 6.01 -39.09 6.35
N GLY A 12 7.22 -38.71 6.75
CA GLY A 12 8.39 -38.70 5.86
C GLY A 12 8.41 -37.47 4.92
N PRO A 13 9.31 -37.47 3.93
CA PRO A 13 9.44 -36.35 3.00
C PRO A 13 8.21 -36.26 2.07
N PHE A 14 7.74 -35.04 1.82
CA PHE A 14 6.73 -34.77 0.81
C PHE A 14 7.36 -34.85 -0.58
N GLN A 15 7.00 -35.89 -1.35
CA GLN A 15 7.59 -36.19 -2.65
C GLN A 15 6.76 -35.55 -3.77
N VAL A 16 7.38 -34.64 -4.51
CA VAL A 16 6.80 -33.97 -5.68
C VAL A 16 7.89 -33.74 -6.73
N VAL A 17 7.51 -33.73 -8.00
CA VAL A 17 8.42 -33.33 -9.09
C VAL A 17 8.66 -31.83 -8.98
N ARG A 18 9.91 -31.44 -8.68
CA ARG A 18 10.32 -30.04 -8.58
C ARG A 18 11.62 -29.82 -9.36
N PRO A 19 11.78 -28.67 -10.04
CA PRO A 19 13.07 -28.30 -10.61
C PRO A 19 14.16 -28.33 -9.52
N PRO A 20 15.40 -28.75 -9.86
CA PRO A 20 16.51 -28.66 -8.93
C PRO A 20 16.76 -27.18 -8.57
N LEU A 21 17.19 -26.92 -7.34
CA LEU A 21 17.66 -25.59 -6.93
C LEU A 21 18.91 -25.27 -7.75
N ARG A 22 18.79 -24.41 -8.76
CA ARG A 22 19.94 -23.93 -9.54
C ARG A 22 20.92 -23.23 -8.62
N GLN A 23 22.18 -23.66 -8.66
CA GLN A 23 23.26 -22.96 -7.95
C GLN A 23 23.62 -21.68 -8.72
N GLN A 24 24.02 -20.62 -8.01
CA GLN A 24 24.15 -19.24 -8.53
C GLN A 24 25.10 -19.14 -9.75
N TYR A 25 26.01 -20.09 -9.89
CA TYR A 25 27.02 -20.20 -10.94
C TYR A 25 26.58 -20.98 -12.20
N GLU A 26 25.39 -21.59 -12.22
CA GLU A 26 24.87 -22.32 -13.41
C GLU A 26 24.00 -21.45 -14.33
N SER A 27 23.82 -20.17 -14.00
CA SER A 27 22.85 -19.28 -14.66
C SER A 27 23.25 -18.82 -16.07
N GLU A 28 24.53 -18.93 -16.45
CA GLU A 28 25.00 -18.47 -17.76
C GLU A 28 25.17 -19.58 -18.81
N GLN A 29 25.26 -20.85 -18.40
CA GLN A 29 25.65 -21.94 -19.30
C GLN A 29 24.48 -22.64 -20.02
N TRP A 30 23.24 -22.37 -19.61
CA TRP A 30 22.01 -22.94 -20.21
C TRP A 30 21.25 -21.95 -21.10
N ARG A 31 21.95 -21.07 -21.83
CA ARG A 31 21.34 -20.48 -23.03
C ARG A 31 21.33 -21.57 -24.10
N HIS A 32 20.15 -22.11 -24.39
CA HIS A 32 19.94 -23.01 -25.52
C HIS A 32 20.67 -22.46 -26.76
N PRO A 33 21.45 -23.27 -27.50
CA PRO A 33 21.95 -22.86 -28.80
C PRO A 33 20.75 -22.41 -29.63
N ARG A 34 20.76 -21.16 -30.13
CA ARG A 34 19.77 -20.73 -31.12
C ARG A 34 19.93 -21.65 -32.31
N GLY A 35 19.01 -22.62 -32.45
CA GLY A 35 18.84 -23.36 -33.68
C GLY A 35 18.56 -22.41 -34.84
N PRO A 36 18.71 -22.85 -36.09
CA PRO A 36 18.43 -22.02 -37.27
C PRO A 36 17.01 -21.43 -37.16
N PRO A 37 16.76 -20.22 -37.69
CA PRO A 37 15.52 -19.51 -37.50
C PRO A 37 14.35 -20.36 -38.00
N GLN A 38 13.64 -21.02 -37.09
CA GLN A 38 12.38 -21.65 -37.40
C GLN A 38 11.36 -20.54 -37.62
N SER A 39 10.45 -20.76 -38.57
CA SER A 39 9.25 -19.95 -38.82
C SER A 39 8.59 -19.51 -37.51
N PRO A 40 7.89 -18.35 -37.46
CA PRO A 40 7.26 -17.86 -36.23
C PRO A 40 6.33 -18.95 -35.69
N GLN A 41 6.79 -19.65 -34.65
CA GLN A 41 5.98 -20.57 -33.89
C GLN A 41 5.23 -19.68 -32.92
N ASP A 42 3.93 -19.53 -33.13
CA ASP A 42 3.06 -18.91 -32.15
C ASP A 42 3.14 -19.72 -30.85
N ASN A 43 3.29 -19.03 -29.72
CA ASN A 43 3.38 -19.68 -28.40
C ASN A 43 2.12 -20.53 -28.13
N GLY A 44 2.32 -21.75 -27.60
CA GLY A 44 1.22 -22.66 -27.23
C GLY A 44 0.45 -22.23 -25.98
N LEU A 45 -0.58 -23.00 -25.60
CA LEU A 45 -1.36 -22.75 -24.38
C LEU A 45 -0.52 -22.99 -23.11
N GLU A 46 0.38 -23.96 -23.17
CA GLU A 46 1.33 -24.33 -22.13
C GLU A 46 2.33 -23.20 -21.82
N GLU A 47 2.62 -22.36 -22.80
CA GLU A 47 3.54 -21.22 -22.70
C GLU A 47 2.83 -19.89 -22.41
N THR A 48 1.50 -19.86 -22.42
CA THR A 48 0.69 -18.64 -22.23
C THR A 48 -0.21 -18.69 -21.00
N ILE A 49 -1.40 -19.29 -21.12
CA ILE A 49 -2.42 -19.28 -20.07
C ILE A 49 -2.06 -20.25 -18.95
N CYS A 50 -1.51 -21.43 -19.28
CA CYS A 50 -1.16 -22.46 -18.30
C CYS A 50 0.07 -22.10 -17.46
N SER A 51 0.92 -21.20 -17.96
CA SER A 51 2.10 -20.68 -17.27
C SER A 51 1.90 -19.27 -16.72
N MET A 52 0.65 -18.76 -16.73
CA MET A 52 0.35 -17.41 -16.27
C MET A 52 0.84 -17.21 -14.83
N ARG A 53 1.51 -16.07 -14.60
CA ARG A 53 2.03 -15.72 -13.28
C ARG A 53 0.90 -15.55 -12.27
N THR A 54 0.98 -16.29 -11.16
CA THR A 54 -0.05 -16.31 -10.11
C THR A 54 0.38 -15.63 -8.81
N HIS A 55 1.68 -15.33 -8.65
CA HIS A 55 2.22 -14.76 -7.44
C HIS A 55 3.25 -13.67 -7.72
N GLU A 56 3.36 -12.76 -6.76
CA GLU A 56 4.26 -11.61 -6.81
C GLU A 56 4.79 -11.33 -5.40
N ASN A 57 6.12 -11.13 -5.26
CA ASN A 57 6.71 -10.78 -3.98
C ASN A 57 6.67 -9.26 -3.79
N ILE A 58 5.81 -8.80 -2.88
CA ILE A 58 5.62 -7.38 -2.57
C ILE A 58 6.42 -6.90 -1.35
N ASP A 59 7.23 -7.76 -0.75
CA ASP A 59 8.02 -7.45 0.44
C ASP A 59 9.47 -7.04 0.12
N ASP A 60 9.93 -7.20 -1.12
CA ASP A 60 11.24 -6.72 -1.57
C ASP A 60 11.32 -5.16 -1.59
N PRO A 61 12.22 -4.53 -0.80
CA PRO A 61 12.40 -3.09 -0.81
C PRO A 61 12.82 -2.51 -2.16
N ALA A 62 13.52 -3.27 -3.00
CA ALA A 62 13.96 -2.83 -4.34
C ALA A 62 12.80 -2.62 -5.31
N ARG A 63 11.60 -3.11 -4.96
CA ARG A 63 10.39 -3.04 -5.78
C ARG A 63 9.36 -2.05 -5.26
N ALA A 64 9.74 -1.17 -4.33
CA ALA A 64 8.84 -0.17 -3.78
C ALA A 64 8.46 0.89 -4.83
N ASP A 65 7.16 1.12 -5.00
CA ASP A 65 6.64 2.21 -5.87
C ASP A 65 6.89 3.57 -5.23
N VAL A 66 6.80 3.63 -3.90
CA VAL A 66 7.13 4.80 -3.10
C VAL A 66 8.15 4.40 -2.05
N TYR A 67 9.32 5.01 -2.08
CA TYR A 67 10.37 4.81 -1.11
C TYR A 67 10.85 6.14 -0.54
N LYS A 68 10.92 6.23 0.79
CA LYS A 68 11.43 7.38 1.54
C LYS A 68 12.31 6.85 2.68
N PRO A 69 13.64 7.07 2.64
CA PRO A 69 14.60 6.42 3.55
C PRO A 69 14.26 6.49 5.04
N ASN A 70 13.67 7.59 5.51
CA ASN A 70 13.37 7.83 6.93
C ASN A 70 11.86 7.80 7.27
N LEU A 71 11.02 7.40 6.31
CA LEU A 71 9.56 7.36 6.48
C LEU A 71 8.99 5.98 6.20
N GLY A 72 9.64 5.21 5.32
CA GLY A 72 9.25 3.87 4.94
C GLY A 72 8.95 3.73 3.44
N ARG A 73 8.12 2.75 3.11
CA ARG A 73 7.87 2.35 1.72
C ARG A 73 6.47 1.80 1.51
N VAL A 74 6.01 1.90 0.27
CA VAL A 74 4.75 1.33 -0.20
C VAL A 74 4.99 0.63 -1.53
N THR A 75 4.53 -0.61 -1.64
CA THR A 75 4.56 -1.44 -2.84
C THR A 75 3.15 -1.87 -3.17
N SER A 76 2.73 -1.71 -4.42
CA SER A 76 1.39 -2.08 -4.89
C SER A 76 1.49 -3.18 -5.95
N VAL A 77 0.53 -4.10 -5.91
CA VAL A 77 0.34 -5.13 -6.94
C VAL A 77 -1.07 -5.00 -7.51
N ASN A 78 -1.17 -4.91 -8.83
CA ASN A 78 -2.40 -4.67 -9.58
C ASN A 78 -2.32 -5.40 -10.94
N SER A 79 -3.27 -5.21 -11.85
CA SER A 79 -3.26 -5.94 -13.13
C SER A 79 -2.05 -5.62 -14.02
N TYR A 80 -1.38 -4.49 -13.82
CA TYR A 80 -0.18 -4.13 -14.59
C TYR A 80 1.05 -4.93 -14.14
N THR A 81 1.12 -5.33 -12.87
CA THR A 81 2.26 -6.09 -12.32
C THR A 81 1.99 -7.58 -12.19
N LEU A 82 0.73 -7.97 -11.98
CA LEU A 82 0.30 -9.37 -11.88
C LEU A 82 -0.99 -9.56 -12.71
N PRO A 83 -0.90 -9.97 -13.99
CA PRO A 83 -2.04 -9.96 -14.93
C PRO A 83 -3.29 -10.73 -14.47
N ILE A 84 -3.14 -11.81 -13.70
CA ILE A 84 -4.28 -12.56 -13.14
C ILE A 84 -5.24 -11.68 -12.33
N LEU A 85 -4.72 -10.58 -11.74
CA LEU A 85 -5.50 -9.60 -10.99
C LEU A 85 -6.60 -8.90 -11.82
N GLN A 86 -6.44 -8.83 -13.14
CA GLN A 86 -7.48 -8.35 -14.04
C GLN A 86 -8.74 -9.22 -14.00
N TYR A 87 -8.57 -10.55 -13.90
CA TYR A 87 -9.67 -11.51 -13.92
C TYR A 87 -10.35 -11.60 -12.55
N ILE A 88 -9.57 -11.67 -11.47
CA ILE A 88 -10.14 -11.75 -10.11
C ILE A 88 -10.62 -10.40 -9.57
N ARG A 89 -10.28 -9.30 -10.25
CA ARG A 89 -10.67 -7.92 -9.90
C ARG A 89 -10.24 -7.50 -8.49
N LEU A 90 -9.00 -7.85 -8.12
CA LEU A 90 -8.41 -7.47 -6.84
C LEU A 90 -7.05 -6.80 -7.06
N SER A 91 -6.64 -5.97 -6.12
CA SER A 91 -5.27 -5.47 -6.02
C SER A 91 -4.81 -5.54 -4.57
N ALA A 92 -3.52 -5.38 -4.32
CA ALA A 92 -2.97 -5.39 -2.98
C ALA A 92 -1.91 -4.31 -2.79
N THR A 93 -1.69 -3.92 -1.54
CA THR A 93 -0.65 -2.97 -1.16
C THR A 93 0.09 -3.49 0.07
N ARG A 94 1.41 -3.49 0.01
CA ARG A 94 2.30 -3.67 1.15
C ARG A 94 2.79 -2.29 1.59
N GLY A 95 2.64 -1.97 2.86
CA GLY A 95 3.14 -0.72 3.42
C GLY A 95 3.98 -0.94 4.65
N ILE A 96 5.03 -0.12 4.77
CA ILE A 96 5.90 -0.03 5.93
C ILE A 96 6.06 1.45 6.25
N LEU A 97 5.71 1.85 7.46
CA LEU A 97 6.01 3.16 8.04
C LEU A 97 7.08 3.00 9.11
N GLN A 98 8.03 3.93 9.15
CA GLN A 98 9.12 3.93 10.12
C GLN A 98 8.92 5.01 11.19
N GLY A 99 9.07 4.65 12.46
CA GLY A 99 8.96 5.59 13.58
C GLY A 99 7.64 6.36 13.58
N ASN A 100 7.67 7.67 13.84
CA ASN A 100 6.49 8.56 13.80
C ASN A 100 6.17 9.06 12.38
N ALA A 101 6.20 8.17 11.38
CA ALA A 101 5.80 8.47 10.02
C ALA A 101 4.28 8.31 9.83
N MET A 102 3.77 8.92 8.75
CA MET A 102 2.36 8.90 8.43
C MET A 102 2.17 8.66 6.92
N ALA A 103 1.22 7.79 6.58
CA ALA A 103 0.65 7.78 5.25
C ALA A 103 -0.38 8.92 5.18
N LEU A 104 -0.15 9.86 4.26
CA LEU A 104 -0.96 11.08 4.13
C LEU A 104 -2.45 10.76 4.01
N PRO A 105 -3.33 11.64 4.54
CA PRO A 105 -4.77 11.46 4.43
C PRO A 105 -5.19 11.25 2.97
N LYS A 106 -6.00 10.22 2.73
CA LYS A 106 -6.42 9.80 1.38
C LYS A 106 -7.76 9.07 1.43
N TYR A 107 -8.37 8.89 0.27
CA TYR A 107 -9.52 8.02 0.11
C TYR A 107 -9.33 7.09 -1.09
N ASN A 108 -9.98 5.93 -1.05
CA ASN A 108 -10.02 5.01 -2.19
C ASN A 108 -11.15 5.43 -3.15
N MET A 109 -10.82 5.67 -4.42
CA MET A 109 -11.77 6.21 -5.40
C MET A 109 -12.73 5.16 -5.95
N ASN A 110 -12.24 3.93 -6.16
CA ASN A 110 -12.93 2.88 -6.92
C ASN A 110 -12.84 1.48 -6.27
N ALA A 111 -12.51 1.41 -4.97
CA ALA A 111 -12.37 0.15 -4.25
C ALA A 111 -12.60 0.31 -2.74
N ASN A 112 -13.15 -0.71 -2.10
CA ASN A 112 -12.99 -0.93 -0.66
C ASN A 112 -11.60 -1.49 -0.38
N GLU A 113 -11.04 -1.17 0.78
CA GLU A 113 -9.72 -1.63 1.25
C GLU A 113 -9.84 -2.39 2.56
N ILE A 114 -9.24 -3.57 2.63
CA ILE A 114 -9.16 -4.41 3.81
C ILE A 114 -7.70 -4.41 4.25
N LEU A 115 -7.39 -3.68 5.31
CA LEU A 115 -6.04 -3.52 5.86
C LEU A 115 -5.82 -4.51 7.00
N TYR A 116 -4.76 -5.31 6.91
CA TYR A 116 -4.33 -6.24 7.95
C TYR A 116 -2.95 -5.84 8.48
N CYS A 117 -2.84 -5.64 9.80
CA CYS A 117 -1.57 -5.30 10.43
C CYS A 117 -0.70 -6.55 10.62
N THR A 118 0.48 -6.55 10.00
CA THR A 118 1.44 -7.66 10.04
C THR A 118 2.48 -7.47 11.14
N GLN A 119 2.82 -6.23 11.49
CA GLN A 119 3.77 -5.90 12.55
C GLN A 119 3.55 -4.48 13.09
N GLY A 120 3.88 -4.31 14.37
CA GLY A 120 3.85 -3.01 15.04
C GLY A 120 2.44 -2.53 15.37
N GLN A 121 2.31 -1.21 15.46
CA GLN A 121 1.05 -0.55 15.79
C GLN A 121 0.95 0.82 15.12
N ALA A 122 -0.27 1.22 14.77
CA ALA A 122 -0.57 2.54 14.22
C ALA A 122 -1.93 3.03 14.70
N ARG A 123 -2.09 4.35 14.80
CA ARG A 123 -3.40 4.98 14.93
C ARG A 123 -3.99 5.13 13.53
N ILE A 124 -5.17 4.58 13.32
CA ILE A 124 -5.92 4.70 12.07
C ILE A 124 -7.19 5.48 12.37
N GLN A 125 -7.40 6.55 11.60
CA GLN A 125 -8.63 7.33 11.63
C GLN A 125 -9.36 7.19 10.30
N VAL A 126 -10.68 6.98 10.34
CA VAL A 126 -11.53 6.84 9.15
C VAL A 126 -12.74 7.74 9.30
N VAL A 127 -12.99 8.54 8.26
CA VAL A 127 -14.05 9.53 8.18
C VAL A 127 -15.00 9.16 7.04
N ASN A 128 -16.31 9.15 7.34
CA ASN A 128 -17.34 8.87 6.34
C ASN A 128 -17.70 10.12 5.50
N ASP A 129 -18.64 9.95 4.59
CA ASP A 129 -19.19 10.98 3.71
C ASP A 129 -19.95 12.10 4.45
N ASN A 130 -20.41 11.85 5.67
CA ASN A 130 -21.00 12.86 6.56
C ASN A 130 -19.95 13.65 7.36
N GLY A 131 -18.65 13.39 7.17
CA GLY A 131 -17.57 14.02 7.94
C GLY A 131 -17.43 13.48 9.37
N GLN A 132 -18.11 12.37 9.71
CA GLN A 132 -18.03 11.75 11.02
C GLN A 132 -16.82 10.82 11.10
N ASN A 133 -16.07 10.93 12.19
CA ASN A 133 -14.97 10.01 12.49
C ASN A 133 -15.54 8.67 12.98
N VAL A 134 -15.74 7.74 12.05
CA VAL A 134 -16.37 6.43 12.30
C VAL A 134 -15.42 5.40 12.89
N LEU A 135 -14.11 5.66 12.82
CA LEU A 135 -13.08 4.84 13.45
C LEU A 135 -11.91 5.72 13.87
N ASP A 136 -11.56 5.69 15.15
CA ASP A 136 -10.31 6.27 15.65
C ASP A 136 -9.70 5.29 16.65
N GLN A 137 -8.83 4.41 16.16
CA GLN A 137 -8.31 3.32 16.97
C GLN A 137 -6.82 3.08 16.75
N GLN A 138 -6.17 2.61 17.80
CA GLN A 138 -4.84 2.02 17.71
C GLN A 138 -4.97 0.56 17.28
N VAL A 139 -4.43 0.27 16.10
CA VAL A 139 -4.44 -1.05 15.46
C VAL A 139 -3.07 -1.68 15.65
N GLN A 140 -3.06 -2.96 16.04
CA GLN A 140 -1.87 -3.74 16.35
C GLN A 140 -1.81 -5.01 15.50
N LYS A 141 -0.65 -5.68 15.51
CA LYS A 141 -0.42 -6.94 14.79
C LYS A 141 -1.56 -7.94 14.98
N GLY A 142 -2.05 -8.48 13.86
CA GLY A 142 -3.14 -9.46 13.83
C GLY A 142 -4.54 -8.86 13.71
N GLN A 143 -4.68 -7.53 13.84
CA GLN A 143 -5.96 -6.86 13.65
C GLN A 143 -6.17 -6.42 12.20
N LEU A 144 -7.44 -6.27 11.84
CA LEU A 144 -7.90 -5.91 10.51
C LEU A 144 -8.84 -4.71 10.58
N VAL A 145 -8.69 -3.79 9.64
CA VAL A 145 -9.58 -2.63 9.44
C VAL A 145 -10.15 -2.65 8.04
N VAL A 146 -11.46 -2.48 7.93
CA VAL A 146 -12.13 -2.30 6.64
C VAL A 146 -12.35 -0.80 6.42
N ILE A 147 -11.91 -0.32 5.27
CA ILE A 147 -12.04 1.07 4.82
C ILE A 147 -12.93 1.05 3.58
N PRO A 148 -14.21 1.44 3.69
CA PRO A 148 -15.09 1.51 2.53
C PRO A 148 -14.60 2.47 1.46
N GLN A 149 -15.01 2.24 0.22
CA GLN A 149 -14.76 3.16 -0.89
C GLN A 149 -15.31 4.55 -0.56
N GLY A 150 -14.56 5.60 -0.93
CA GLY A 150 -14.94 7.00 -0.70
C GLY A 150 -14.66 7.53 0.70
N PHE A 151 -14.39 6.66 1.69
CA PHE A 151 -14.08 7.09 3.05
C PHE A 151 -12.65 7.62 3.11
N ALA A 152 -12.47 8.77 3.76
CA ALA A 152 -11.16 9.35 3.98
C ALA A 152 -10.50 8.69 5.18
N TYR A 153 -9.21 8.41 5.09
CA TYR A 153 -8.48 7.80 6.19
C TYR A 153 -7.03 8.25 6.24
N VAL A 154 -6.44 8.13 7.42
CA VAL A 154 -5.03 8.41 7.69
C VAL A 154 -4.45 7.28 8.55
N VAL A 155 -3.18 6.95 8.31
CA VAL A 155 -2.45 5.93 9.07
C VAL A 155 -1.19 6.56 9.64
N HIS A 156 -1.09 6.59 10.96
CA HIS A 156 0.04 7.17 11.68
C HIS A 156 0.70 6.12 12.56
N SER A 157 1.96 5.80 12.28
CA SER A 157 2.73 4.87 13.12
C SER A 157 3.21 5.57 14.40
N HIS A 158 3.23 4.85 15.51
CA HIS A 158 3.59 5.42 16.81
C HIS A 158 4.73 4.62 17.46
N GLY A 159 5.87 5.29 17.66
CA GLY A 159 7.06 4.75 18.32
C GLY A 159 7.86 3.78 17.45
N ASN A 160 7.25 2.66 17.06
CA ASN A 160 7.91 1.60 16.29
C ASN A 160 7.45 1.58 14.83
N ASN A 161 8.14 0.77 14.01
CA ASN A 161 7.73 0.53 12.65
C ASN A 161 6.33 -0.10 12.61
N PHE A 162 5.50 0.38 11.70
CA PHE A 162 4.18 -0.18 11.42
C PHE A 162 4.17 -0.81 10.04
N GLU A 163 3.67 -2.03 9.97
CA GLU A 163 3.65 -2.81 8.76
C GLU A 163 2.26 -3.37 8.52
N TRP A 164 1.79 -3.24 7.28
CA TRP A 164 0.52 -3.78 6.87
C TRP A 164 0.57 -4.37 5.47
N ILE A 165 -0.38 -5.24 5.21
CA ILE A 165 -0.83 -5.60 3.86
C ILE A 165 -2.30 -5.18 3.75
N SER A 166 -2.69 -4.63 2.61
CA SER A 166 -4.09 -4.38 2.32
C SER A 166 -4.52 -4.98 1.00
N PHE A 167 -5.76 -5.45 0.96
CA PHE A 167 -6.42 -5.96 -0.23
C PHE A 167 -7.49 -4.97 -0.68
N LYS A 168 -7.59 -4.74 -1.99
CA LYS A 168 -8.54 -3.80 -2.56
C LYS A 168 -9.43 -4.51 -3.57
N THR A 169 -10.72 -4.16 -3.52
CA THR A 169 -11.79 -4.81 -4.30
C THR A 169 -11.88 -4.32 -5.76
N ASN A 170 -10.73 -4.01 -6.37
CA ASN A 170 -10.61 -3.61 -7.77
C ASN A 170 -9.23 -3.99 -8.30
N ALA A 171 -9.13 -4.45 -9.55
CA ALA A 171 -7.86 -4.81 -10.21
C ALA A 171 -6.87 -3.66 -10.24
N ASN A 172 -7.36 -2.43 -10.42
CA ASN A 172 -6.57 -1.20 -10.54
C ASN A 172 -7.13 -0.15 -9.57
N ALA A 173 -7.05 -0.47 -8.27
CA ALA A 173 -7.55 0.42 -7.24
C ALA A 173 -6.78 1.75 -7.23
N MET A 174 -7.52 2.85 -7.28
CA MET A 174 -7.00 4.21 -7.31
C MET A 174 -7.23 4.90 -5.95
N VAL A 175 -6.24 5.70 -5.55
CA VAL A 175 -6.31 6.53 -4.34
C VAL A 175 -6.14 7.99 -4.71
N SER A 176 -6.80 8.86 -3.98
CA SER A 176 -6.58 10.31 -4.06
C SER A 176 -6.14 10.81 -2.68
N THR A 177 -5.02 11.52 -2.63
CA THR A 177 -4.53 12.13 -1.38
C THR A 177 -5.21 13.48 -1.16
N LEU A 178 -5.46 13.82 0.09
CA LEU A 178 -6.02 15.10 0.51
C LEU A 178 -4.92 16.11 0.85
N ALA A 179 -3.74 15.63 1.22
CA ALA A 179 -2.55 16.43 1.48
C ALA A 179 -1.33 15.95 0.67
N GLY A 180 -0.34 16.82 0.53
CA GLY A 180 0.89 16.55 -0.23
C GLY A 180 0.88 17.05 -1.67
N ARG A 181 2.01 16.83 -2.37
CA ARG A 181 2.28 17.32 -3.73
C ARG A 181 1.29 16.79 -4.78
N THR A 182 0.73 15.61 -4.57
CA THR A 182 -0.22 14.94 -5.48
C THR A 182 -1.67 15.03 -4.99
N SER A 183 -1.96 15.93 -4.05
CA SER A 183 -3.29 16.02 -3.44
C SER A 183 -4.36 16.66 -4.32
N ALA A 184 -5.60 16.31 -4.06
CA ALA A 184 -6.77 16.98 -4.62
C ALA A 184 -6.76 18.50 -4.33
N LEU A 185 -6.36 18.91 -3.12
CA LEU A 185 -6.22 20.33 -2.76
C LEU A 185 -5.20 21.05 -3.65
N ARG A 186 -4.12 20.37 -4.06
CA ARG A 186 -3.12 20.98 -4.94
C ARG A 186 -3.61 21.19 -6.37
N ALA A 187 -4.64 20.46 -6.79
CA ALA A 187 -5.29 20.63 -8.09
C ALA A 187 -6.26 21.82 -8.13
N LEU A 188 -6.74 22.32 -6.98
CA LEU A 188 -7.68 23.45 -6.93
C LEU A 188 -6.96 24.81 -7.07
N PRO A 189 -7.54 25.81 -7.75
CA PRO A 189 -7.06 27.20 -7.70
C PRO A 189 -7.01 27.72 -6.26
N LEU A 190 -6.07 28.64 -5.97
CA LEU A 190 -5.94 29.19 -4.62
C LEU A 190 -7.23 29.90 -4.19
N GLU A 191 -7.88 30.58 -5.12
CA GLU A 191 -9.11 31.33 -4.93
C GLU A 191 -10.27 30.43 -4.52
N VAL A 192 -10.32 29.19 -5.02
CA VAL A 192 -11.33 28.20 -4.62
C VAL A 192 -11.12 27.80 -3.16
N ILE A 193 -9.87 27.57 -2.75
CA ILE A 193 -9.51 27.19 -1.39
C ILE A 193 -9.79 28.35 -0.42
N THR A 194 -9.38 29.57 -0.74
CA THR A 194 -9.61 30.75 0.12
C THR A 194 -11.09 30.99 0.36
N ASN A 195 -11.93 30.90 -0.69
CA ASN A 195 -13.35 31.13 -0.57
C ASN A 195 -14.09 29.96 0.11
N ALA A 196 -13.73 28.71 -0.21
CA ALA A 196 -14.39 27.53 0.35
C ALA A 196 -14.11 27.35 1.85
N PHE A 197 -12.87 27.62 2.30
CA PHE A 197 -12.49 27.51 3.70
C PHE A 197 -12.56 28.84 4.46
N GLN A 198 -12.86 29.95 3.79
CA GLN A 198 -12.89 31.31 4.38
C GLN A 198 -11.56 31.68 5.06
N ILE A 199 -10.45 31.44 4.37
CA ILE A 199 -9.09 31.67 4.86
C ILE A 199 -8.32 32.66 3.97
N SER A 200 -7.23 33.21 4.51
CA SER A 200 -6.35 34.11 3.77
C SER A 200 -5.63 33.38 2.62
N LEU A 201 -5.16 34.16 1.64
CA LEU A 201 -4.34 33.64 0.53
C LEU A 201 -3.05 32.97 1.02
N GLU A 202 -2.45 33.48 2.10
CA GLU A 202 -1.26 32.91 2.70
C GLU A 202 -1.53 31.55 3.35
N GLU A 203 -2.64 31.40 4.07
CA GLU A 203 -3.07 30.13 4.65
C GLU A 203 -3.41 29.11 3.57
N ALA A 204 -4.13 29.51 2.51
CA ALA A 204 -4.40 28.65 1.37
C ALA A 204 -3.11 28.16 0.69
N ARG A 205 -2.11 29.04 0.56
CA ARG A 205 -0.76 28.66 0.08
C ARG A 205 -0.09 27.67 1.05
N ARG A 206 -0.18 27.87 2.37
CA ARG A 206 0.36 26.91 3.35
C ARG A 206 -0.31 25.54 3.22
N ILE A 207 -1.63 25.46 3.18
CA ILE A 207 -2.36 24.19 3.00
C ILE A 207 -1.89 23.46 1.72
N LYS A 208 -1.70 24.20 0.63
CA LYS A 208 -1.35 23.64 -0.67
C LYS A 208 0.13 23.23 -0.81
N PHE A 209 1.04 23.94 -0.14
CA PHE A 209 2.48 23.84 -0.41
C PHE A 209 3.34 23.39 0.78
N ASN A 210 2.82 23.34 2.01
CA ASN A 210 3.61 23.03 3.22
C ASN A 210 4.02 21.55 3.34
N THR A 211 3.34 20.66 2.62
CA THR A 211 3.70 19.24 2.52
C THR A 211 4.25 18.95 1.11
N PRO A 212 5.59 18.94 0.92
CA PRO A 212 6.20 18.66 -0.38
C PRO A 212 6.17 17.17 -0.75
N GLU A 213 5.91 16.27 0.20
CA GLU A 213 5.83 14.83 -0.04
C GLU A 213 4.53 14.42 -0.74
N THR A 214 4.48 13.21 -1.30
CA THR A 214 3.34 12.70 -2.08
C THR A 214 2.44 11.76 -1.29
N THR A 215 3.03 10.73 -0.66
CA THR A 215 2.28 9.63 -0.01
C THR A 215 2.64 9.48 1.46
N LEU A 216 3.92 9.61 1.80
CA LEU A 216 4.43 9.44 3.16
C LEU A 216 5.02 10.77 3.64
N THR A 217 4.76 11.13 4.88
CA THR A 217 5.35 12.32 5.52
C THR A 217 5.69 12.02 6.98
N HIS A 218 6.47 12.90 7.61
CA HIS A 218 6.62 12.87 9.06
C HIS A 218 5.32 13.34 9.69
N ALA A 219 4.81 12.61 10.68
CA ALA A 219 3.82 13.20 11.56
C ALA A 219 4.55 14.27 12.37
N ARG A 220 4.38 15.54 12.01
CA ARG A 220 4.68 16.61 12.94
C ARG A 220 3.67 16.46 14.06
N GLY A 221 4.10 15.88 15.18
CA GLY A 221 3.42 16.13 16.44
C GLY A 221 3.33 17.65 16.56
N GLY A 222 2.12 18.17 16.68
CA GLY A 222 2.00 19.48 17.29
C GLY A 222 2.79 19.39 18.60
N GLN A 223 3.85 20.18 18.73
CA GLN A 223 4.15 20.65 20.06
C GLN A 223 2.83 21.27 20.53
N PRO A 224 2.26 20.86 21.68
CA PRO A 224 1.46 21.80 22.42
C PRO A 224 2.40 22.99 22.58
N GLN A 225 2.14 24.10 21.88
CA GLN A 225 2.74 25.35 22.28
C GLN A 225 2.36 25.49 23.74
N LEU A 226 3.36 25.50 24.62
CA LEU A 226 3.20 26.00 25.97
C LEU A 226 2.50 27.36 25.85
N ILE A 227 1.21 27.38 26.16
CA ILE A 227 0.51 28.55 26.69
C ILE A 227 -0.07 28.12 28.04
N GLU A 228 0.85 27.75 28.93
CA GLU A 228 0.83 28.02 30.37
C GLU A 228 2.15 28.80 30.53
N GLU A 229 2.26 30.06 30.93
CA GLU A 229 1.50 30.90 31.85
C GLU A 229 1.57 32.36 31.35
N ILE A 230 0.43 33.05 31.21
CA ILE A 230 0.30 34.46 31.65
C ILE A 230 -1.11 34.60 32.22
N VAL A 231 -1.28 34.08 33.44
CA VAL A 231 -2.24 34.59 34.42
C VAL A 231 -1.47 34.62 35.73
N GLU A 232 -1.49 35.79 36.38
CA GLU A 232 -0.77 36.19 37.60
C GLU A 232 0.68 36.71 37.45
N ALA A 233 0.80 37.99 37.08
CA ALA A 233 1.38 39.05 37.93
C ALA A 233 1.01 40.43 37.38
#